data_AF-A0A2X3EMG9-F1
#
_entry.id   AF-A0A2X3EMG9-F1
#
_cell.length_a   1.000
_cell.length_b   1.000
_cell.length_c   1.000
_cell.angle_alpha   90.00
_cell.angle_beta   90.00
_cell.angle_gamma   90.00
#
_symmetry.space_group_name_H-M   'P 1'
#
loop_
_entity.id
_entity.type
_entity.pdbx_description
1 polymer ?
#
loop_
_entity_poly.entity_id
_entity_poly.type
_entity_poly.pdbx_seq_one_letter_code
_entity_poly.pdbx_strand_id
1 'polypeptide(L)'
;MVVPEDNDNCRVFFWRIRGVQGWQRDLWRFMYRNRLEKLHWEVLEQDRVVLESLAPNARDHEYLYQHDVGLSRLRRMMQKAAKEQLALREAQQGAA
;
A
#
# COMPACT_ATOMS: atom_id res chain seq x y z
N MET A 1 3.31 -2.86 -1.41
CA MET A 1 2.15 -3.58 -1.97
C MET A 1 1.24 -3.93 -0.81
N VAL A 2 -0.04 -3.59 -0.90
CA VAL A 2 -1.05 -3.88 0.13
C VAL A 2 -1.98 -4.96 -0.42
N VAL A 3 -2.31 -5.96 0.39
CA VAL A 3 -3.26 -7.03 0.07
C VAL A 3 -4.29 -7.09 1.18
N PRO A 4 -5.60 -6.94 0.90
CA PRO A 4 -6.63 -7.12 1.91
C PRO A 4 -6.69 -8.59 2.33
N GLU A 5 -6.75 -8.84 3.65
CA GLU A 5 -7.00 -10.20 4.19
C GLU A 5 -8.47 -10.37 4.58
N ASP A 6 -9.03 -9.34 5.21
CA ASP A 6 -10.46 -9.23 5.50
C ASP A 6 -10.89 -7.75 5.42
N ASN A 7 -12.03 -7.40 6.03
CA ASN A 7 -12.56 -6.04 5.99
C ASN A 7 -11.74 -5.03 6.82
N ASP A 8 -11.09 -5.50 7.88
CA ASP A 8 -10.43 -4.66 8.88
C ASP A 8 -8.90 -4.87 8.88
N ASN A 9 -8.43 -5.97 8.29
CA ASN A 9 -7.02 -6.36 8.24
C ASN A 9 -6.50 -6.38 6.81
N CYS A 10 -5.28 -5.87 6.65
CA CYS A 10 -4.53 -5.96 5.41
C CYS A 10 -3.07 -6.31 5.69
N ARG A 11 -2.45 -6.99 4.72
CA ARG A 11 -1.02 -7.29 4.73
C ARG A 11 -0.29 -6.28 3.87
N VAL A 12 0.74 -5.66 4.43
CA VAL A 12 1.57 -4.69 3.72
C VAL A 12 2.97 -5.23 3.51
N PHE A 13 3.39 -5.27 2.24
CA PHE A 13 4.73 -5.67 1.82
C PHE A 13 5.51 -4.45 1.34
N PHE A 14 6.70 -4.25 1.92
CA PHE A 14 7.62 -3.20 1.48
C PHE A 14 8.91 -3.80 0.96
N TRP A 15 9.34 -3.30 -0.19
CA TRP A 15 10.53 -3.77 -0.88
C TRP A 15 11.45 -2.59 -1.11
N ARG A 16 12.70 -2.72 -0.69
CA ARG A 16 13.74 -1.74 -1.00
C ARG A 16 14.68 -2.30 -2.05
N ILE A 17 14.46 -1.88 -3.29
CA ILE A 17 15.25 -2.30 -4.44
C ILE A 17 16.15 -1.17 -4.92
N ARG A 18 17.36 -1.53 -5.34
CA ARG A 18 18.31 -0.60 -5.97
C ARG A 18 19.07 -1.32 -7.07
N GLY A 19 19.04 -0.76 -8.28
CA GLY A 19 19.82 -1.28 -9.41
C GLY A 19 21.30 -0.95 -9.28
N VAL A 20 22.11 -1.87 -8.75
CA VAL A 20 23.56 -1.72 -8.57
C VAL A 20 24.32 -3.01 -8.93
N GLN A 21 25.54 -2.84 -9.42
CA GLN A 21 26.42 -3.91 -9.89
C GLN A 21 27.85 -3.74 -9.37
N GLY A 22 28.66 -4.80 -9.46
CA GLY A 22 30.06 -4.80 -8.98
C GLY A 22 30.19 -4.34 -7.52
N TRP A 23 31.24 -3.58 -7.22
CA TRP A 23 31.54 -3.11 -5.86
C TRP A 23 30.43 -2.26 -5.24
N GLN A 24 29.62 -1.55 -6.03
CA GLN A 24 28.51 -0.76 -5.53
C GLN A 24 27.42 -1.64 -4.91
N ARG A 25 27.24 -2.87 -5.43
CA ARG A 25 26.33 -3.85 -4.84
C ARG A 25 26.81 -4.29 -3.47
N ASP A 26 28.10 -4.51 -3.32
CA ASP A 26 28.67 -4.96 -2.05
C ASP A 26 28.62 -3.86 -1.01
N LEU A 27 28.95 -2.62 -1.38
CA LEU A 27 28.78 -1.45 -0.53
C LEU A 27 27.31 -1.22 -0.15
N TRP A 28 26.38 -1.37 -1.11
CA TRP A 28 24.96 -1.26 -0.83
C TRP A 28 24.49 -2.31 0.18
N ARG A 29 24.87 -3.58 0.01
CA ARG A 29 24.54 -4.66 0.94
C ARG A 29 25.11 -4.39 2.33
N PHE A 30 26.35 -3.91 2.40
CA PHE A 30 26.99 -3.51 3.65
C PHE A 30 26.22 -2.38 4.33
N MET A 31 25.97 -1.26 3.64
CA MET A 31 25.24 -0.12 4.20
C MET A 31 23.80 -0.50 4.58
N TYR A 32 23.17 -1.38 3.81
CA TYR A 32 21.81 -1.83 4.08
C TYR A 32 21.73 -2.53 5.44
N ARG A 33 22.55 -3.58 5.61
CA ARG A 33 22.58 -4.37 6.85
C ARG A 33 23.01 -3.56 8.07
N ASN A 34 23.95 -2.64 7.90
CA ASN A 34 24.52 -1.90 9.03
C ASN A 34 23.68 -0.69 9.46
N ARG A 35 22.89 -0.10 8.56
CA ARG A 35 22.19 1.17 8.87
C ARG A 35 20.82 1.29 8.22
N LEU A 36 20.72 1.03 6.92
CA LEU A 36 19.50 1.40 6.18
C LEU A 36 18.31 0.49 6.49
N GLU A 37 18.55 -0.74 6.95
CA GLU A 37 17.51 -1.66 7.38
C GLU A 37 16.76 -1.12 8.60
N LYS A 38 17.48 -0.67 9.63
CA LYS A 38 16.86 -0.09 10.83
C LYS A 38 16.02 1.14 10.48
N LEU A 39 16.59 2.06 9.70
CA LEU A 39 15.87 3.26 9.23
C LEU A 39 14.63 2.91 8.40
N HIS A 40 14.69 1.83 7.63
CA HIS A 40 13.54 1.36 6.86
C HIS A 40 12.41 0.92 7.79
N TRP A 41 12.72 0.09 8.80
CA TRP A 41 11.75 -0.35 9.80
C TRP A 41 11.15 0.80 10.61
N GLU A 42 11.97 1.78 11.02
CA GLU A 42 11.50 2.93 11.79
C GLU A 42 10.42 3.75 11.05
N VAL A 43 10.56 3.94 9.74
CA VAL A 43 9.54 4.63 8.94
C VAL A 43 8.27 3.79 8.79
N LEU A 44 8.40 2.49 8.55
CA LEU A 44 7.24 1.60 8.44
C LEU A 44 6.44 1.54 9.74
N GLU A 45 7.13 1.57 10.88
CA GLU A 45 6.49 1.59 12.19
C GLU A 45 5.73 2.90 12.44
N GLN A 46 6.23 4.03 11.96
CA GLN A 46 5.50 5.30 12.01
C GLN A 46 4.20 5.22 11.20
N ASP A 47 4.27 4.70 9.98
CA ASP A 47 3.08 4.52 9.13
C ASP A 47 2.06 3.57 9.78
N ARG A 48 2.52 2.47 10.39
CA ARG A 48 1.68 1.51 11.13
C ARG A 48 0.93 2.20 12.28
N VAL A 49 1.64 2.96 13.11
CA VAL A 49 1.05 3.68 14.24
C VAL A 49 -0.01 4.67 13.76
N VAL A 50 0.26 5.42 12.68
CA VAL A 50 -0.72 6.35 12.12
C VAL A 50 -1.96 5.61 11.65
N LEU A 51 -1.81 4.52 10.90
CA LEU A 51 -2.94 3.76 10.36
C LEU A 51 -3.79 3.11 11.45
N GLU A 52 -3.16 2.50 12.45
CA GLU A 52 -3.88 1.85 13.57
C GLU A 52 -4.53 2.85 14.52
N SER A 53 -4.05 4.09 14.56
CA SER A 53 -4.64 5.16 15.37
C SER A 53 -5.81 5.87 14.68
N LEU A 54 -6.11 5.55 13.42
CA LEU A 54 -7.24 6.17 12.71
C LEU A 54 -8.57 5.71 13.29
N ALA A 55 -9.52 6.64 13.39
CA ALA A 55 -10.89 6.30 13.78
C ALA A 55 -11.53 5.36 12.73
N PRO A 56 -12.36 4.38 13.14
CA PRO A 56 -13.02 3.46 12.21
C PRO A 56 -13.84 4.15 11.12
N ASN A 57 -14.41 5.32 11.43
CA ASN A 57 -15.21 6.15 10.53
C ASN A 57 -14.45 7.39 10.01
N ALA A 58 -13.12 7.37 10.03
CA ALA A 58 -12.30 8.52 9.61
C ALA A 58 -12.61 9.00 8.18
N ARG A 59 -13.08 8.09 7.32
CA ARG A 59 -13.45 8.40 5.94
C ARG A 59 -14.68 9.32 5.83
N ASP A 60 -15.64 9.23 6.75
CA ASP A 60 -16.87 10.02 6.69
C ASP A 60 -16.62 11.49 7.03
N HIS A 61 -15.55 11.75 7.78
CA HIS A 61 -15.13 13.08 8.25
C HIS A 61 -13.80 13.50 7.62
N GLU A 62 -13.48 13.00 6.44
CA GLU A 62 -12.21 13.32 5.77
C GLU A 62 -12.24 14.70 5.10
N TYR A 63 -11.14 15.45 5.26
CA TYR A 63 -10.90 16.69 4.53
C TYR A 63 -9.71 16.47 3.60
N LEU A 64 -9.97 16.51 2.30
CA LEU A 64 -8.93 16.34 1.27
C LEU A 64 -8.50 17.70 0.74
N TYR A 65 -7.19 17.93 0.74
CA TYR A 65 -6.59 19.16 0.25
C TYR A 65 -6.05 18.96 -1.18
N GLN A 66 -5.49 20.02 -1.75
CA GLN A 66 -4.97 20.02 -3.12
C GLN A 66 -3.90 18.95 -3.36
N HIS A 67 -3.10 18.60 -2.34
CA HIS A 67 -2.10 17.55 -2.45
C HIS A 67 -2.71 16.13 -2.47
N ASP A 68 -3.96 15.97 -2.02
CA ASP A 68 -4.66 14.69 -1.95
C ASP A 68 -5.48 14.37 -3.22
N VAL A 69 -5.37 15.20 -4.26
CA VAL A 69 -6.07 14.97 -5.54
C VAL A 69 -5.70 13.61 -6.13
N GLY A 70 -4.46 13.14 -5.92
CA GLY A 70 -4.02 11.80 -6.32
C GLY A 70 -4.81 10.67 -5.65
N LEU A 71 -5.08 10.80 -4.35
CA LEU A 71 -5.85 9.82 -3.58
C LEU A 71 -7.29 9.71 -4.09
N SER A 72 -7.92 10.86 -4.35
CA SER A 72 -9.26 10.91 -4.94
C SER A 72 -9.34 10.20 -6.29
N ARG A 73 -8.34 10.37 -7.15
CA ARG A 73 -8.27 9.70 -8.46
C ARG A 73 -8.09 8.19 -8.31
N LEU A 74 -7.15 7.77 -7.45
CA LEU A 74 -6.90 6.36 -7.17
C LEU A 74 -8.17 5.64 -6.70
N ARG A 75 -8.88 6.24 -5.73
CA ARG A 75 -10.14 5.69 -5.20
C ARG A 75 -11.19 5.48 -6.28
N ARG A 76 -11.36 6.45 -7.18
CA ARG A 76 -12.30 6.34 -8.32
C ARG A 76 -11.90 5.20 -9.27
N MET A 77 -10.61 5.06 -9.57
CA MET A 77 -10.11 3.98 -10.43
C MET A 77 -10.35 2.61 -9.80
N MET A 78 -10.04 2.45 -8.50
CA MET A 78 -10.27 1.20 -7.77
C MET A 78 -11.76 0.84 -7.70
N GLN A 79 -12.64 1.80 -7.44
CA GLN A 79 -14.08 1.59 -7.45
C GLN A 79 -14.60 1.14 -8.82
N LYS A 80 -14.10 1.73 -9.91
CA LYS A 80 -14.45 1.33 -11.26
C LYS A 80 -14.02 -0.12 -11.53
N ALA A 81 -12.78 -0.46 -11.21
CA ALA A 81 -12.25 -1.82 -11.38
C ALA A 81 -13.05 -2.84 -10.56
N ALA A 82 -13.43 -2.52 -9.32
CA ALA A 82 -14.24 -3.40 -8.47
C ALA A 82 -15.63 -3.67 -9.08
N LYS A 83 -16.29 -2.65 -9.65
CA LYS A 83 -17.59 -2.82 -10.34
C LYS A 83 -17.46 -3.72 -11.57
N GLU A 84 -16.41 -3.54 -12.36
CA GLU A 84 -16.14 -4.38 -13.53
C GLU A 84 -15.89 -5.83 -13.13
N GLN A 85 -15.14 -6.06 -12.05
CA GLN A 85 -14.90 -7.41 -11.50
C GLN A 85 -16.19 -8.07 -11.00
N LEU A 86 -17.08 -7.33 -10.34
CA LEU A 86 -18.37 -7.85 -9.88
C LEU A 86 -19.26 -8.24 -11.07
N ALA A 87 -19.41 -7.37 -12.07
CA ALA A 87 -20.21 -7.65 -13.26
C ALA A 87 -19.69 -8.90 -14.02
N LEU A 88 -18.37 -9.05 -14.12
CA LEU A 88 -17.76 -10.22 -14.76
C LEU A 88 -18.07 -11.51 -13.98
N ARG A 89 -18.04 -11.45 -12.64
CA ARG A 89 -18.34 -12.58 -11.76
C ARG A 89 -19.82 -12.97 -11.82
N GLU A 90 -20.73 -12.00 -11.84
CA GLU A 90 -22.18 -12.23 -12.00
C GLU A 90 -22.49 -12.89 -13.35
N ALA A 91 -21.85 -12.43 -14.42
CA ALA A 91 -22.00 -13.05 -15.75
C ALA A 91 -21.49 -14.50 -15.79
N GLN A 92 -20.41 -14.82 -15.06
CA GLN A 92 -19.90 -16.19 -14.93
C GLN A 92 -20.80 -17.09 -14.09
N GLN A 93 -21.41 -16.55 -13.03
CA GLN A 93 -22.33 -17.28 -12.15
C GLN A 93 -23.70 -17.52 -12.79
N GLY A 94 -24.19 -16.61 -13.64
CA GLY A 94 -25.45 -16.79 -14.39
C GLY A 94 -25.33 -17.68 -15.63
N ALA A 95 -24.10 -18.05 -16.03
CA ALA A 95 -23.85 -18.97 -17.15
C ALA A 95 -23.68 -20.44 -16.73
N ALA A 96 -23.71 -20.73 -15.42
CA ALA A 96 -23.68 -22.06 -14.82
C ALA A 96 -25.08 -22.47 -14.33
#